data_AF-A0A7S2AIZ7-F1
#
_entry.id   AF-A0A7S2AIZ7-F1
#
_cell.length_a   1.000
_cell.length_b   1.000
_cell.length_c   1.000
_cell.angle_alpha   90.00
_cell.angle_beta   90.00
_cell.angle_gamma   90.00
#
_symmetry.space_group_name_H-M   'P 1'
#
loop_
_entity.id
_entity.type
_entity.pdbx_description
1 polymer ?
#
loop_
_entity_poly.entity_id
_entity_poly.type
_entity_poly.pdbx_seq_one_letter_code
_entity_poly.pdbx_strand_id
1 'polypeptide(L)'
;TPPENSPPRALATRYAMGALADSYYEYLLKQWVQSPAEERFKDSWLMVMEQLPALIRPRLDPDQAEAGGAPPKFKLIEANPGGAPIFKMDHLSCFVPGMIALGLMTLPEQDLVAGGRNSSWHQLAEGLTASCTELWTHTKSGLAPEYALLNEGPPHSVSDIPSGARHSFLRPETAESLFYLYRLTGKKKYRKWGKKLFDAIVKHGKVEAGFASVANVNQVPTEKLDDMQSFVMAETFKYLFLLFSPNDVLDLDKYVLNTEAHPLRRPGPL
;
A
#
# COMPACT_ATOMS: atom_id res chain seq x y z
N THR A 1 10.01 22.44 -8.05
CA THR A 1 11.25 22.69 -7.29
C THR A 1 12.10 21.46 -7.46
N PRO A 2 13.39 21.54 -7.87
CA PRO A 2 14.22 20.35 -7.87
C PRO A 2 14.23 19.78 -6.44
N PRO A 3 14.11 18.45 -6.24
CA PRO A 3 14.37 17.92 -4.91
C PRO A 3 15.79 18.35 -4.55
N GLU A 4 15.95 19.03 -3.43
CA GLU A 4 17.22 18.96 -2.71
C GLU A 4 17.50 17.46 -2.55
N ASN A 5 18.72 16.99 -2.88
CA ASN A 5 19.12 15.60 -2.65
C ASN A 5 19.12 15.21 -1.15
N SER A 6 18.68 16.13 -0.29
CA SER A 6 18.44 15.91 1.12
C SER A 6 17.19 15.05 1.32
N PRO A 7 17.27 13.91 2.01
CA PRO A 7 16.09 13.13 2.37
C PRO A 7 15.10 13.98 3.19
N PRO A 8 13.80 13.65 3.18
CA PRO A 8 12.81 14.32 4.02
C PRO A 8 13.27 14.38 5.48
N ARG A 9 13.03 15.51 6.17
CA ARG A 9 13.38 15.66 7.60
C ARG A 9 12.83 14.53 8.49
N ALA A 10 11.73 13.91 8.07
CA ALA A 10 11.13 12.75 8.72
C ALA A 10 12.08 11.54 8.82
N LEU A 11 13.00 11.37 7.86
CA LEU A 11 14.00 10.30 7.87
C LEU A 11 15.14 10.52 8.87
N ALA A 12 15.21 11.71 9.49
CA ALA A 12 16.15 11.97 10.58
C ALA A 12 15.78 11.22 11.87
N THR A 13 14.51 10.84 12.04
CA THR A 13 14.02 10.22 13.28
C THR A 13 13.59 8.77 13.13
N ARG A 14 13.26 8.32 11.91
CA ARG A 14 12.91 6.92 11.60
C ARG A 14 13.04 6.62 10.11
N TYR A 15 13.41 5.40 9.77
CA TYR A 15 13.26 4.84 8.43
C TYR A 15 11.93 4.10 8.35
N ALA A 16 10.98 4.68 7.64
CA ALA A 16 9.62 4.17 7.52
C ALA A 16 9.09 4.47 6.13
N MET A 17 8.21 3.59 5.63
CA MET A 17 7.42 3.83 4.41
C MET A 17 6.01 4.35 4.75
N GLY A 18 5.71 4.62 6.03
CA GLY A 18 4.42 5.15 6.46
C GLY A 18 4.43 6.69 6.53
N ALA A 19 3.63 7.23 7.45
CA ALA A 19 3.45 8.66 7.62
C ALA A 19 4.78 9.45 7.61
N LEU A 20 4.75 10.64 7.00
CA LEU A 20 5.84 11.61 6.87
C LEU A 20 6.88 11.31 5.77
N ALA A 21 6.87 10.12 5.17
CA ALA A 21 7.82 9.74 4.12
C ALA A 21 7.19 8.97 2.94
N ASP A 22 6.04 8.33 3.14
CA ASP A 22 5.23 7.63 2.13
C ASP A 22 5.26 8.25 0.71
N SER A 23 4.60 9.39 0.55
CA SER A 23 4.39 10.06 -0.73
C SER A 23 5.68 10.61 -1.35
N TYR A 24 6.75 10.81 -0.56
CA TYR A 24 8.07 11.14 -1.11
C TYR A 24 8.57 10.00 -1.99
N TYR A 25 8.55 8.76 -1.49
CA TYR A 25 8.98 7.58 -2.24
C TYR A 25 8.08 7.32 -3.45
N GLU A 26 6.77 7.49 -3.26
CA GLU A 26 5.77 7.36 -4.31
C GLU A 26 6.03 8.34 -5.47
N TYR A 27 6.38 9.58 -5.15
CA TYR A 27 6.62 10.63 -6.13
C TYR A 27 7.96 10.51 -6.83
N LEU A 28 8.96 9.80 -6.29
CA LEU A 28 10.15 9.44 -7.06
C LEU A 28 9.75 8.63 -8.29
N LEU A 29 8.93 7.59 -8.12
CA LEU A 29 8.45 6.80 -9.25
C LEU A 29 7.48 7.60 -10.13
N LYS A 30 6.46 8.22 -9.54
CA LYS A 30 5.38 8.86 -10.30
C LYS A 30 5.85 10.08 -11.09
N GLN A 31 6.83 10.85 -10.58
CA GLN A 31 7.42 11.96 -11.35
C GLN A 31 8.19 11.46 -12.57
N TRP A 32 8.95 10.37 -12.44
CA TRP A 32 9.60 9.76 -13.60
C TRP A 32 8.57 9.23 -14.61
N VAL A 33 7.52 8.54 -14.15
CA VAL A 33 6.43 8.06 -15.03
C VAL A 33 5.74 9.21 -15.77
N GLN A 34 5.62 10.38 -15.13
CA GLN A 34 5.06 11.59 -15.72
C GLN A 34 6.07 12.38 -16.57
N SER A 35 7.38 12.23 -16.34
CA SER A 35 8.44 12.97 -17.03
C SER A 35 9.66 12.05 -17.27
N PRO A 36 9.60 11.11 -18.23
CA PRO A 36 10.62 10.07 -18.38
C PRO A 36 12.04 10.58 -18.65
N ALA A 37 12.18 11.81 -19.15
CA ALA A 37 13.48 12.46 -19.35
C ALA A 37 14.20 12.83 -18.04
N GLU A 38 13.50 12.89 -16.91
CA GLU A 38 14.06 13.22 -15.60
C GLU A 38 14.53 11.94 -14.87
N GLU A 39 15.56 11.27 -15.40
CA GLU A 39 16.02 9.95 -14.91
C GLU A 39 16.43 9.95 -13.43
N ARG A 40 16.86 11.09 -12.88
CA ARG A 40 17.20 11.23 -11.45
C ARG A 40 16.12 10.70 -10.50
N PHE A 41 14.85 10.81 -10.89
CA PHE A 41 13.73 10.33 -10.08
C PHE A 41 13.62 8.80 -10.11
N LYS A 42 13.85 8.19 -11.28
CA LYS A 42 13.96 6.74 -11.45
C LYS A 42 15.14 6.21 -10.64
N ASP A 43 16.32 6.81 -10.79
CA ASP A 43 17.54 6.36 -10.13
C ASP A 43 17.40 6.42 -8.60
N SER A 44 16.83 7.51 -8.07
CA SER A 44 16.53 7.64 -6.64
C SER A 44 15.53 6.58 -6.16
N TRP A 45 14.50 6.29 -6.96
CA TRP A 45 13.54 5.24 -6.62
C TRP A 45 14.17 3.84 -6.63
N LEU A 46 15.06 3.55 -7.58
CA LEU A 46 15.80 2.30 -7.63
C LEU A 46 16.68 2.12 -6.38
N MET A 47 17.36 3.18 -5.91
CA MET A 47 18.10 3.15 -4.64
C MET A 47 17.18 2.82 -3.45
N VAL A 48 15.97 3.38 -3.41
CA VAL A 48 14.98 3.05 -2.37
C VAL A 48 14.60 1.57 -2.44
N MET A 49 14.37 1.03 -3.63
CA MET A 49 14.03 -0.38 -3.82
C MET A 49 15.16 -1.34 -3.45
N GLU A 50 16.42 -0.95 -3.63
CA GLU A 50 17.59 -1.71 -3.16
C GLU A 50 17.65 -1.79 -1.63
N GLN A 51 17.23 -0.73 -0.92
CA GLN A 51 17.27 -0.65 0.54
C GLN A 51 16.00 -1.17 1.22
N LEU A 52 14.87 -1.19 0.52
CA LEU A 52 13.57 -1.64 1.04
C LEU A 52 13.63 -3.02 1.74
N PRO A 53 14.38 -4.03 1.26
CA PRO A 53 14.50 -5.33 1.94
C PRO A 53 14.92 -5.25 3.41
N ALA A 54 15.65 -4.20 3.83
CA ALA A 54 16.03 -4.00 5.23
C ALA A 54 14.81 -3.85 6.17
N LEU A 55 13.68 -3.36 5.64
CA LEU A 55 12.41 -3.18 6.35
C LEU A 55 11.44 -4.36 6.17
N ILE A 56 11.82 -5.39 5.39
CA ILE A 56 10.97 -6.54 5.11
C ILE A 56 11.26 -7.66 6.09
N ARG A 57 10.20 -8.22 6.68
CA ARG A 57 10.28 -9.42 7.51
C ARG A 57 9.52 -10.57 6.84
N PRO A 58 10.17 -11.68 6.48
CA PRO A 58 9.50 -12.82 5.89
C PRO A 58 8.60 -13.47 6.94
N ARG A 59 7.37 -13.79 6.54
CA ARG A 59 6.50 -14.65 7.34
C ARG A 59 6.82 -16.09 7.02
N LEU A 60 7.70 -16.69 7.82
CA LEU A 60 7.88 -18.14 7.83
C LEU A 60 6.68 -18.74 8.55
N ASP A 61 5.67 -19.12 7.79
CA ASP A 61 4.50 -19.84 8.31
C ASP A 61 4.87 -21.34 8.37
N PRO A 62 4.95 -21.96 9.56
CA PRO A 62 5.32 -23.38 9.69
C PRO A 62 4.43 -24.29 8.84
N ASP A 63 3.16 -23.92 8.67
CA ASP A 63 2.16 -24.72 7.95
C ASP A 63 2.16 -24.50 6.42
N GLN A 64 2.84 -23.46 5.91
CA GLN A 64 2.88 -23.16 4.46
C GLN A 64 4.22 -23.53 3.81
N ALA A 65 5.24 -23.89 4.60
CA ALA A 65 6.49 -24.42 4.07
C ALA A 65 6.29 -25.73 3.29
N GLU A 66 5.19 -26.47 3.55
CA GLU A 66 4.88 -27.74 2.88
C GLU A 66 3.91 -27.64 1.69
N ALA A 67 3.22 -26.50 1.49
CA ALA A 67 2.23 -26.33 0.43
C ALA A 67 2.75 -25.39 -0.67
N GLY A 68 3.57 -25.95 -1.57
CA GLY A 68 4.29 -25.25 -2.65
C GLY A 68 3.43 -24.52 -3.70
N GLY A 69 2.74 -23.44 -3.32
CA GLY A 69 1.96 -22.61 -4.25
C GLY A 69 1.42 -21.29 -3.70
N ALA A 70 1.51 -21.01 -2.40
CA ALA A 70 1.14 -19.71 -1.86
C ALA A 70 2.30 -18.70 -1.99
N PRO A 71 2.05 -17.45 -2.43
CA PRO A 71 3.10 -16.44 -2.47
C PRO A 71 3.61 -16.17 -1.05
N PRO A 72 4.92 -15.90 -0.89
CA PRO A 72 5.49 -15.56 0.41
C PRO A 72 4.77 -14.34 0.99
N LYS A 73 4.42 -14.39 2.27
CA LYS A 73 3.84 -13.26 2.99
C LYS A 73 4.98 -12.46 3.61
N PHE A 74 4.90 -11.14 3.53
CA PHE A 74 5.91 -10.22 4.05
C PHE A 74 5.28 -9.21 4.98
N LYS A 75 5.96 -8.86 6.08
CA LYS A 75 5.62 -7.68 6.89
C LYS A 75 6.57 -6.55 6.53
N LEU A 76 6.03 -5.34 6.41
CA LEU A 76 6.79 -4.11 6.28
C LEU A 76 6.83 -3.45 7.65
N ILE A 77 8.03 -3.34 8.21
CA ILE A 77 8.26 -2.74 9.52
C ILE A 77 8.94 -1.37 9.37
N GLU A 78 9.15 -0.67 10.48
CA GLU A 78 9.95 0.55 10.54
C GLU A 78 11.32 0.26 11.18
N ALA A 79 12.24 1.23 11.14
CA ALA A 79 13.50 1.17 11.88
C ALA A 79 13.86 2.54 12.47
N ASN A 80 14.52 2.53 13.62
CA ASN A 80 15.12 3.74 14.21
C ASN A 80 16.36 4.19 13.40
N PRO A 81 16.88 5.42 13.59
CA PRO A 81 18.05 5.91 12.86
C PRO A 81 19.31 5.05 13.06
N GLY A 82 19.41 4.34 14.19
CA GLY A 82 20.47 3.37 14.46
C GLY A 82 20.26 1.98 13.84
N GLY A 83 19.22 1.79 13.00
CA GLY A 83 18.92 0.52 12.32
C GLY A 83 18.15 -0.51 13.15
N ALA A 84 17.85 -0.22 14.42
CA ALA A 84 17.06 -1.11 15.25
C ALA A 84 15.61 -1.23 14.72
N PRO A 85 15.07 -2.44 14.53
CA PRO A 85 13.72 -2.64 14.00
C PRO A 85 12.65 -2.15 14.96
N ILE A 86 11.59 -1.60 14.40
CA ILE A 86 10.35 -1.24 15.10
C ILE A 86 9.25 -2.09 14.48
N PHE A 87 8.78 -3.08 15.23
CA PHE A 87 7.75 -4.04 14.78
C PHE A 87 6.35 -3.42 14.80
N LYS A 88 6.13 -2.48 13.88
CA LYS A 88 4.90 -1.71 13.67
C LYS A 88 4.63 -1.64 12.17
N MET A 89 3.36 -1.76 11.77
CA MET A 89 2.93 -1.62 10.38
C MET A 89 1.77 -0.63 10.29
N ASP A 90 2.01 0.48 9.59
CA ASP A 90 1.02 1.52 9.32
C ASP A 90 0.10 1.11 8.17
N HIS A 91 -1.19 1.45 8.24
CA HIS A 91 -2.07 1.32 7.07
C HIS A 91 -1.59 2.19 5.92
N LEU A 92 -1.05 3.38 6.21
CA LEU A 92 -0.43 4.24 5.20
C LEU A 92 0.64 3.50 4.38
N SER A 93 1.45 2.65 5.02
CA SER A 93 2.49 1.88 4.31
C SER A 93 1.93 0.87 3.29
N CYS A 94 0.61 0.65 3.28
CA CYS A 94 -0.05 -0.20 2.30
C CYS A 94 -0.15 0.38 0.90
N PHE A 95 0.38 1.57 0.62
CA PHE A 95 0.55 2.07 -0.74
C PHE A 95 1.75 1.38 -1.44
N VAL A 96 2.75 0.93 -0.66
CA VAL A 96 4.02 0.37 -1.16
C VAL A 96 3.83 -0.77 -2.17
N PRO A 97 2.94 -1.77 -1.95
CA PRO A 97 2.71 -2.80 -2.96
C PRO A 97 2.24 -2.24 -4.30
N GLY A 98 1.35 -1.25 -4.28
CA GLY A 98 0.86 -0.54 -5.46
C GLY A 98 1.96 0.24 -6.17
N MET A 99 2.82 0.92 -5.41
CA MET A 99 4.01 1.58 -5.93
C MET A 99 4.96 0.60 -6.63
N ILE A 100 5.26 -0.55 -6.01
CA ILE A 100 6.10 -1.59 -6.61
C ILE A 100 5.47 -2.13 -7.89
N ALA A 101 4.16 -2.41 -7.87
CA ALA A 101 3.43 -2.89 -9.04
C ALA A 101 3.43 -1.87 -10.18
N LEU A 102 3.29 -0.58 -9.88
CA LEU A 102 3.45 0.49 -10.87
C LEU A 102 4.84 0.46 -11.49
N GLY A 103 5.90 0.33 -10.68
CA GLY A 103 7.28 0.22 -11.18
C GLY A 103 7.47 -0.97 -12.11
N LEU A 104 6.93 -2.14 -11.76
CA LEU A 104 6.96 -3.34 -12.62
C LEU A 104 6.22 -3.16 -13.95
N MET A 105 5.18 -2.30 -13.98
CA MET A 105 4.44 -1.99 -15.21
C MET A 105 5.17 -0.98 -16.09
N THR A 106 5.89 -0.02 -15.50
CA THR A 106 6.41 1.15 -16.23
C THR A 106 7.90 1.11 -16.53
N LEU A 107 8.71 0.41 -15.72
CA LEU A 107 10.15 0.37 -15.91
C LEU A 107 10.56 -0.32 -17.22
N PRO A 108 11.63 0.16 -17.88
CA PRO A 108 12.28 -0.56 -18.96
C PRO A 108 12.81 -1.92 -18.46
N GLU A 109 12.87 -2.91 -19.36
CA GLU A 109 13.27 -4.27 -18.97
C GLU A 109 14.67 -4.33 -18.37
N GLN A 110 15.60 -3.49 -18.83
CA GLN A 110 16.97 -3.44 -18.32
C GLN A 110 17.08 -2.92 -16.87
N ASP A 111 16.09 -2.16 -16.41
CA ASP A 111 16.06 -1.59 -15.05
C ASP A 111 15.32 -2.52 -14.07
N LEU A 112 14.74 -3.62 -14.57
CA LEU A 112 14.13 -4.63 -13.72
C LEU A 112 15.18 -5.59 -13.16
N VAL A 113 15.02 -5.96 -11.89
CA VAL A 113 15.82 -7.00 -11.26
C VAL A 113 15.63 -8.37 -11.92
N ALA A 114 16.54 -9.32 -11.66
CA ALA A 114 16.51 -10.65 -12.26
C ALA A 114 15.11 -11.31 -12.16
N GLY A 115 14.63 -11.83 -13.30
CA GLY A 115 13.26 -12.33 -13.46
C GLY A 115 12.26 -11.28 -13.97
N GLY A 116 12.70 -10.04 -14.21
CA GLY A 116 11.91 -9.00 -14.87
C GLY A 116 10.61 -8.72 -14.10
N ARG A 117 9.48 -8.80 -14.80
CA ARG A 117 8.14 -8.61 -14.22
C ARG A 117 7.69 -9.73 -13.26
N ASN A 118 8.39 -10.86 -13.22
CA ASN A 118 8.12 -11.98 -12.31
C ASN A 118 9.18 -12.11 -11.19
N SER A 119 9.96 -11.04 -10.97
CA SER A 119 11.09 -11.02 -10.05
C SER A 119 10.71 -11.06 -8.56
N SER A 120 11.71 -10.95 -7.69
CA SER A 120 11.53 -10.78 -6.25
C SER A 120 10.65 -9.58 -5.89
N TRP A 121 10.67 -8.50 -6.69
CA TRP A 121 9.79 -7.35 -6.50
C TRP A 121 8.32 -7.70 -6.72
N HIS A 122 8.02 -8.55 -7.69
CA HIS A 122 6.65 -9.05 -7.91
C HIS A 122 6.17 -9.86 -6.70
N GLN A 123 7.01 -10.79 -6.20
CA GLN A 123 6.68 -11.57 -5.01
C GLN A 123 6.49 -10.67 -3.77
N LEU A 124 7.34 -9.65 -3.63
CA LEU A 124 7.25 -8.66 -2.56
C LEU A 124 5.92 -7.91 -2.62
N ALA A 125 5.51 -7.41 -3.79
CA ALA A 125 4.24 -6.73 -3.98
C ALA A 125 3.04 -7.65 -3.66
N GLU A 126 3.05 -8.91 -4.12
CA GLU A 126 1.99 -9.85 -3.79
C GLU A 126 1.91 -10.15 -2.29
N GLY A 127 3.06 -10.36 -1.63
CA GLY A 127 3.15 -10.69 -0.22
C GLY A 127 2.79 -9.54 0.71
N LEU A 128 3.22 -8.32 0.40
CA LEU A 128 2.83 -7.13 1.17
C LEU A 128 1.35 -6.80 0.99
N THR A 129 0.79 -6.96 -0.22
CA THR A 129 -0.66 -6.79 -0.44
C THR A 129 -1.49 -7.76 0.42
N ALA A 130 -1.01 -8.99 0.59
CA ALA A 130 -1.65 -9.96 1.47
C ALA A 130 -1.61 -9.52 2.94
N SER A 131 -0.48 -8.99 3.41
CA SER A 131 -0.36 -8.43 4.77
C SER A 131 -1.21 -7.20 5.00
N CYS A 132 -1.34 -6.32 4.01
CA CYS A 132 -2.26 -5.18 4.07
C CYS A 132 -3.71 -5.62 4.19
N THR A 133 -4.12 -6.63 3.41
CA THR A 133 -5.45 -7.23 3.55
C THR A 133 -5.65 -7.89 4.92
N GLU A 134 -4.59 -8.44 5.52
CA GLU A 134 -4.63 -9.02 6.87
C GLU A 134 -5.00 -7.99 7.93
N LEU A 135 -4.53 -6.74 7.83
CA LEU A 135 -4.90 -5.64 8.74
C LEU A 135 -6.42 -5.42 8.78
N TRP A 136 -7.10 -5.55 7.63
CA TRP A 136 -8.56 -5.46 7.55
C TRP A 136 -9.22 -6.67 8.20
N THR A 137 -8.76 -7.89 7.88
CA THR A 137 -9.39 -9.12 8.38
C THR A 137 -9.07 -9.46 9.84
N HIS A 138 -8.08 -8.80 10.44
CA HIS A 138 -7.70 -9.01 11.83
C HIS A 138 -8.67 -8.35 12.83
N THR A 139 -9.48 -7.38 12.37
CA THR A 139 -10.39 -6.63 13.25
C THR A 139 -11.80 -7.20 13.23
N LYS A 140 -12.59 -6.93 14.28
CA LYS A 140 -13.97 -7.43 14.36
C LYS A 140 -14.91 -6.78 13.33
N SER A 141 -14.70 -5.52 12.98
CA SER A 141 -15.49 -4.82 11.95
C SER A 141 -15.06 -5.18 10.52
N GLY A 142 -13.87 -5.76 10.35
CA GLY A 142 -13.29 -5.94 9.03
C GLY A 142 -12.72 -4.65 8.41
N LEU A 143 -12.67 -3.54 9.16
CA LEU A 143 -11.99 -2.29 8.76
C LEU A 143 -10.56 -2.28 9.32
N ALA A 144 -9.60 -1.76 8.55
CA ALA A 144 -8.23 -1.64 9.06
C ALA A 144 -8.09 -0.54 10.14
N PRO A 145 -7.25 -0.76 11.16
CA PRO A 145 -6.80 0.28 12.09
C PRO A 145 -5.80 1.23 11.40
N GLU A 146 -5.42 2.31 12.07
CA GLU A 146 -4.38 3.22 11.59
C GLU A 146 -3.00 2.53 11.52
N TYR A 147 -2.69 1.72 12.52
CA TYR A 147 -1.51 0.86 12.55
C TYR A 147 -1.71 -0.33 13.49
N ALA A 148 -0.84 -1.33 13.36
CA ALA A 148 -0.78 -2.47 14.24
C ALA A 148 0.66 -2.72 14.71
N LEU A 149 0.81 -3.22 15.94
CA LEU A 149 2.07 -3.77 16.43
C LEU A 149 2.21 -5.22 15.99
N LEU A 150 3.44 -5.65 15.76
CA LEU A 150 3.77 -7.00 15.31
C LEU A 150 4.63 -7.71 16.36
N ASN A 151 4.58 -9.04 16.37
CA ASN A 151 5.53 -9.85 17.13
C ASN A 151 6.95 -9.71 16.53
N GLU A 152 7.96 -9.61 17.40
CA GLU A 152 9.36 -9.57 16.97
C GLU A 152 9.81 -10.88 16.31
N GLY A 153 9.28 -12.01 16.78
CA GLY A 153 9.56 -13.33 16.22
C GLY A 153 8.66 -13.68 15.03
N PRO A 154 9.13 -14.54 14.10
CA PRO A 154 8.27 -15.15 13.08
C PRO A 154 7.06 -15.83 13.74
N PRO A 155 5.86 -15.78 13.12
CA PRO A 155 5.54 -15.26 11.78
C PRO A 155 5.31 -13.74 11.71
N HIS A 156 5.70 -12.96 12.72
CA HIS A 156 5.45 -11.51 12.83
C HIS A 156 3.95 -11.15 12.72
N SER A 157 3.10 -11.98 13.32
CA SER A 157 1.66 -11.72 13.43
C SER A 157 1.38 -10.40 14.14
N VAL A 158 0.21 -9.82 13.86
CA VAL A 158 -0.31 -8.70 14.63
C VAL A 158 -0.42 -9.11 16.10
N SER A 159 0.25 -8.36 16.97
CA SER A 159 0.30 -8.61 18.41
C SER A 159 -0.71 -7.74 19.17
N ASP A 160 -0.85 -6.48 18.77
CA ASP A 160 -1.80 -5.55 19.36
C ASP A 160 -2.19 -4.42 18.38
N ILE A 161 -3.35 -3.81 18.64
CA ILE A 161 -3.78 -2.54 18.06
C ILE A 161 -3.94 -1.55 19.22
N PRO A 162 -2.94 -0.67 19.44
CA PRO A 162 -2.97 0.29 20.54
C PRO A 162 -4.21 1.19 20.50
N SER A 163 -4.65 1.68 21.66
CA SER A 163 -5.87 2.49 21.77
C SER A 163 -5.92 3.66 20.79
N GLY A 164 -4.81 4.38 20.63
CA GLY A 164 -4.68 5.49 19.69
C GLY A 164 -4.73 5.11 18.20
N ALA A 165 -4.64 3.82 17.87
CA ALA A 165 -4.64 3.30 16.51
C ALA A 165 -5.95 2.61 16.09
N ARG A 166 -6.89 2.44 17.02
CA ARG A 166 -8.11 1.63 16.79
C ARG A 166 -9.11 2.28 15.86
N HIS A 167 -8.97 3.56 15.56
CA HIS A 167 -9.86 4.24 14.64
C HIS A 167 -9.62 3.80 13.20
N SER A 168 -10.62 3.99 12.34
CA SER A 168 -10.51 3.82 10.90
C SER A 168 -11.08 5.04 10.21
N PHE A 169 -10.26 5.74 9.43
CA PHE A 169 -10.68 6.84 8.57
C PHE A 169 -11.13 6.37 7.18
N LEU A 170 -11.29 5.06 6.99
CA LEU A 170 -11.65 4.46 5.69
C LEU A 170 -10.61 4.75 4.60
N ARG A 171 -9.33 4.74 4.99
CA ARG A 171 -8.19 5.12 4.14
C ARG A 171 -8.01 4.22 2.91
N PRO A 172 -7.43 4.74 1.82
CA PRO A 172 -7.45 4.09 0.51
C PRO A 172 -6.31 3.09 0.25
N GLU A 173 -5.22 3.09 1.02
CA GLU A 173 -3.93 2.57 0.53
C GLU A 173 -3.97 1.07 0.22
N THR A 174 -4.76 0.29 0.99
CA THR A 174 -4.98 -1.12 0.65
C THR A 174 -5.78 -1.26 -0.66
N ALA A 175 -6.82 -0.46 -0.89
CA ALA A 175 -7.59 -0.48 -2.14
C ALA A 175 -6.76 -0.02 -3.34
N GLU A 176 -5.87 0.98 -3.16
CA GLU A 176 -4.89 1.41 -4.16
C GLU A 176 -3.99 0.24 -4.59
N SER A 177 -3.38 -0.44 -3.63
CA SER A 177 -2.52 -1.60 -3.91
C SER A 177 -3.28 -2.72 -4.62
N LEU A 178 -4.52 -3.02 -4.19
CA LEU A 178 -5.35 -4.01 -4.87
C LEU A 178 -5.63 -3.64 -6.33
N PHE A 179 -5.87 -2.35 -6.61
CA PHE A 179 -6.07 -1.85 -7.96
C PHE A 179 -4.83 -2.08 -8.84
N TYR A 180 -3.65 -1.60 -8.42
CA TYR A 180 -2.43 -1.76 -9.22
C TYR A 180 -2.04 -3.22 -9.40
N LEU A 181 -2.14 -4.05 -8.37
CA LEU A 181 -1.84 -5.48 -8.48
C LEU A 181 -2.83 -6.22 -9.39
N TYR A 182 -4.10 -5.80 -9.42
CA TYR A 182 -5.05 -6.34 -10.38
C TYR A 182 -4.69 -5.93 -11.81
N ARG A 183 -4.28 -4.68 -12.05
CA ARG A 183 -3.85 -4.20 -13.37
C ARG A 183 -2.58 -4.92 -13.86
N LEU A 184 -1.62 -5.14 -12.97
CA LEU A 184 -0.38 -5.86 -13.29
C LEU A 184 -0.63 -7.35 -13.63
N THR A 185 -1.53 -8.01 -12.91
CA THR A 185 -1.58 -9.50 -12.91
C THR A 185 -2.86 -10.13 -13.43
N GLY A 186 -3.98 -9.39 -13.45
CA GLY A 186 -5.31 -9.92 -13.72
C GLY A 186 -5.84 -10.93 -12.69
N LYS A 187 -5.13 -11.20 -11.57
CA LYS A 187 -5.52 -12.22 -10.60
C LYS A 187 -6.81 -11.82 -9.88
N LYS A 188 -7.85 -12.65 -10.01
CA LYS A 188 -9.19 -12.40 -9.41
C LYS A 188 -9.20 -12.26 -7.88
N LYS A 189 -8.15 -12.71 -7.18
CA LYS A 189 -8.03 -12.58 -5.71
C LYS A 189 -8.10 -11.12 -5.25
N TYR A 190 -7.55 -10.18 -6.02
CA TYR A 190 -7.53 -8.76 -5.65
C TYR A 190 -8.93 -8.14 -5.66
N ARG A 191 -9.75 -8.50 -6.65
CA ARG A 191 -11.19 -8.14 -6.68
C ARG A 191 -11.97 -8.78 -5.54
N LYS A 192 -11.68 -10.04 -5.18
CA LYS A 192 -12.30 -10.71 -4.01
C LYS A 192 -11.97 -9.98 -2.71
N TRP A 193 -10.73 -9.56 -2.52
CA TRP A 193 -10.32 -8.76 -1.35
C TRP A 193 -10.94 -7.36 -1.38
N GLY A 194 -10.93 -6.67 -2.52
CA GLY A 194 -11.58 -5.36 -2.66
C GLY A 194 -13.07 -5.39 -2.35
N LYS A 195 -13.77 -6.48 -2.68
CA LYS A 195 -15.18 -6.67 -2.29
C LYS A 195 -15.32 -6.73 -0.76
N LYS A 196 -14.44 -7.46 -0.06
CA LYS A 196 -14.46 -7.55 1.41
C LYS A 196 -14.25 -6.18 2.06
N LEU A 197 -13.30 -5.39 1.53
CA LEU A 197 -13.06 -4.01 1.96
C LEU A 197 -14.34 -3.16 1.80
N PHE A 198 -14.93 -3.17 0.60
CA PHE A 198 -16.15 -2.42 0.32
C PHE A 198 -17.32 -2.84 1.20
N ASP A 199 -17.55 -4.14 1.35
CA ASP A 199 -18.62 -4.68 2.20
C ASP A 199 -18.44 -4.23 3.67
N ALA A 200 -17.21 -4.23 4.18
CA ALA A 200 -16.91 -3.75 5.53
C ALA A 200 -17.16 -2.24 5.67
N ILE A 201 -16.71 -1.42 4.71
CA ILE A 201 -16.94 0.02 4.66
C ILE A 201 -18.45 0.32 4.68
N VAL A 202 -19.23 -0.35 3.83
CA VAL A 202 -20.69 -0.16 3.76
C VAL A 202 -21.37 -0.61 5.05
N LYS A 203 -20.98 -1.75 5.61
CA LYS A 203 -21.61 -2.29 6.83
C LYS A 203 -21.30 -1.46 8.07
N HIS A 204 -20.08 -0.94 8.19
CA HIS A 204 -19.57 -0.39 9.44
C HIS A 204 -19.34 1.11 9.43
N GLY A 205 -19.17 1.74 8.26
CA GLY A 205 -18.95 3.18 8.09
C GLY A 205 -20.12 3.93 7.47
N LYS A 206 -21.14 3.28 6.89
CA LYS A 206 -22.27 3.98 6.27
C LYS A 206 -23.17 4.66 7.32
N VAL A 207 -23.59 5.88 7.01
CA VAL A 207 -24.62 6.67 7.71
C VAL A 207 -25.68 7.14 6.71
N GLU A 208 -26.73 7.83 7.16
CA GLU A 208 -27.83 8.27 6.29
C GLU A 208 -27.35 9.17 5.13
N ALA A 209 -26.48 10.13 5.44
CA ALA A 209 -25.99 11.13 4.49
C ALA A 209 -24.65 10.80 3.81
N GLY A 210 -24.07 9.62 4.04
CA GLY A 210 -22.76 9.26 3.48
C GLY A 210 -22.02 8.17 4.25
N PHE A 211 -20.74 8.42 4.52
CA PHE A 211 -19.85 7.54 5.27
C PHE A 211 -19.17 8.32 6.39
N ALA A 212 -18.82 7.62 7.46
CA ALA A 212 -18.20 8.20 8.64
C ALA A 212 -16.98 7.39 9.05
N SER A 213 -15.99 8.06 9.63
CA SER A 213 -14.90 7.36 10.31
C SER A 213 -15.44 6.54 11.49
N VAL A 214 -14.71 5.47 11.84
CA VAL A 214 -15.08 4.57 12.95
C VAL A 214 -14.09 4.75 14.09
N ALA A 215 -14.60 4.95 15.31
CA ALA A 215 -13.76 5.21 16.49
C ALA A 215 -12.93 3.99 16.93
N ASN A 216 -13.49 2.79 16.79
CA ASN A 216 -12.85 1.55 17.20
C ASN A 216 -13.24 0.36 16.31
N VAL A 217 -12.30 -0.12 15.50
CA VAL A 217 -12.47 -1.26 14.58
C VAL A 217 -12.74 -2.60 15.28
N ASN A 218 -12.48 -2.69 16.59
CA ASN A 218 -12.74 -3.89 17.40
C ASN A 218 -14.03 -3.80 18.22
N GLN A 219 -14.84 -2.76 18.01
CA GLN A 219 -16.16 -2.59 18.61
C GLN A 219 -17.26 -2.81 17.56
N VAL A 220 -18.15 -3.76 17.81
CA VAL A 220 -19.32 -4.03 16.96
C VAL A 220 -20.55 -4.11 17.87
N PRO A 221 -21.61 -3.29 17.65
CA PRO A 221 -21.77 -2.30 16.58
C PRO A 221 -20.73 -1.17 16.65
N THR A 222 -20.32 -0.66 15.49
CA THR A 222 -19.29 0.39 15.40
C THR A 222 -19.84 1.74 15.87
N GLU A 223 -19.01 2.48 16.58
CA GLU A 223 -19.21 3.90 16.90
C GLU A 223 -18.67 4.76 15.75
N LYS A 224 -19.51 5.65 15.24
CA LYS A 224 -19.22 6.49 14.07
C LYS A 224 -18.84 7.87 14.58
N LEU A 225 -17.77 8.43 14.04
CA LEU A 225 -17.37 9.82 14.30
C LEU A 225 -18.17 10.75 13.37
N ASP A 226 -18.30 12.02 13.75
CA ASP A 226 -19.00 13.03 12.93
C ASP A 226 -18.06 13.68 11.92
N ASP A 227 -17.41 12.86 11.09
CA ASP A 227 -16.52 13.31 10.03
C ASP A 227 -16.55 12.36 8.83
N MET A 228 -16.28 12.91 7.64
CA MET A 228 -15.98 12.13 6.43
C MET A 228 -14.78 12.77 5.74
N GLN A 229 -13.68 12.04 5.70
CA GLN A 229 -12.47 12.52 5.04
C GLN A 229 -12.70 12.62 3.52
N SER A 230 -12.19 13.68 2.87
CA SER A 230 -12.39 13.90 1.43
C SER A 230 -11.84 12.75 0.57
N PHE A 231 -10.73 12.14 1.02
CA PHE A 231 -10.11 10.99 0.35
C PHE A 231 -11.00 9.75 0.26
N VAL A 232 -12.05 9.63 1.10
CA VAL A 232 -12.99 8.50 0.97
C VAL A 232 -13.65 8.51 -0.42
N MET A 233 -14.00 9.71 -0.89
CA MET A 233 -14.58 9.91 -2.23
C MET A 233 -13.52 10.03 -3.31
N ALA A 234 -12.44 10.78 -3.05
CA ALA A 234 -11.39 10.97 -4.04
C ALA A 234 -10.63 9.67 -4.33
N GLU A 235 -10.40 8.83 -3.34
CA GLU A 235 -9.46 7.71 -3.42
C GLU A 235 -10.13 6.37 -3.16
N THR A 236 -10.67 6.15 -1.97
CA THR A 236 -11.15 4.82 -1.54
C THR A 236 -12.19 4.27 -2.51
N PHE A 237 -13.23 5.05 -2.82
CA PHE A 237 -14.24 4.62 -3.79
C PHE A 237 -13.76 4.68 -5.24
N LYS A 238 -12.83 5.57 -5.59
CA LYS A 238 -12.27 5.60 -6.96
C LYS A 238 -11.44 4.35 -7.23
N TYR A 239 -10.53 3.96 -6.34
CA TYR A 239 -9.74 2.74 -6.49
C TYR A 239 -10.60 1.48 -6.47
N LEU A 240 -11.61 1.41 -5.58
CA LEU A 240 -12.56 0.29 -5.60
C LEU A 240 -13.35 0.25 -6.92
N PHE A 241 -13.82 1.39 -7.42
CA PHE A 241 -14.49 1.47 -8.71
C PHE A 241 -13.58 1.03 -9.88
N LEU A 242 -12.34 1.52 -9.91
CA LEU A 242 -11.35 1.19 -10.96
C LEU A 242 -10.89 -0.26 -10.89
N LEU A 243 -10.82 -0.85 -9.69
CA LEU A 243 -10.51 -2.26 -9.46
C LEU A 243 -11.55 -3.16 -10.15
N PHE A 244 -12.83 -2.80 -10.11
CA PHE A 244 -13.91 -3.56 -10.76
C PHE A 244 -14.20 -3.15 -12.21
N SER A 245 -13.73 -1.97 -12.64
CA SER A 245 -13.87 -1.48 -14.01
C SER A 245 -13.00 -2.24 -15.02
N PRO A 246 -13.35 -2.19 -16.32
CA PRO A 246 -12.45 -2.55 -17.42
C PRO A 246 -11.16 -1.72 -17.44
N ASN A 247 -10.15 -2.21 -18.18
CA ASN A 247 -8.83 -1.59 -18.13
C ASN A 247 -8.75 -0.19 -18.77
N ASP A 248 -9.65 0.10 -19.70
CA ASP A 248 -9.70 1.35 -20.48
C ASP A 248 -10.41 2.52 -19.77
N VAL A 249 -11.16 2.28 -18.68
CA VAL A 249 -11.82 3.34 -17.89
C VAL A 249 -10.83 4.31 -17.23
N LEU A 250 -9.61 3.82 -16.94
CA LEU A 250 -8.44 4.64 -16.66
C LEU A 250 -7.21 3.87 -17.14
N ASP A 251 -6.75 4.25 -18.32
CA ASP A 251 -5.62 3.63 -19.00
C ASP A 251 -4.29 4.10 -18.37
N LEU A 252 -3.61 3.20 -17.66
CA LEU A 252 -2.36 3.51 -16.96
C LEU A 252 -1.21 3.82 -17.92
N ASP A 253 -1.32 3.50 -19.22
CA ASP A 253 -0.35 3.94 -20.22
C ASP A 253 -0.49 5.43 -20.55
N LYS A 254 -1.66 6.01 -20.28
CA LYS A 254 -1.98 7.43 -20.56
C LYS A 254 -2.00 8.30 -19.32
N TYR A 255 -2.19 7.71 -18.14
CA TYR A 255 -2.35 8.43 -16.89
C TYR A 255 -1.50 7.85 -15.77
N VAL A 256 -1.03 8.72 -14.89
CA VAL A 256 -0.49 8.38 -13.57
C VAL A 256 -1.32 9.12 -12.53
N LEU A 257 -1.76 8.43 -11.48
CA LEU A 257 -2.54 9.08 -10.41
C LEU A 257 -1.58 9.76 -9.43
N ASN A 258 -1.87 10.97 -8.98
CA ASN A 258 -1.13 11.59 -7.85
C ASN A 258 -1.41 10.83 -6.53
N THR A 259 -0.85 11.29 -5.39
CA THR A 259 -1.04 10.63 -4.08
C THR A 259 -2.46 10.73 -3.52
N GLU A 260 -3.35 11.47 -4.19
CA GLU A 260 -4.76 11.62 -3.80
C GLU A 260 -5.69 11.07 -4.91
N ALA A 261 -5.21 10.06 -5.63
CA ALA A 261 -5.89 9.38 -6.74
C ALA A 261 -6.42 10.30 -7.87
N HIS A 262 -5.87 11.49 -8.07
CA HIS A 262 -6.23 12.36 -9.19
C HIS A 262 -5.40 12.01 -10.43
N PRO A 263 -6.03 11.64 -11.56
CA PRO A 263 -5.30 11.23 -12.75
C PRO A 263 -4.63 12.43 -13.43
N LEU A 264 -3.33 12.31 -13.65
CA LEU A 264 -2.52 13.26 -14.41
C LEU A 264 -2.07 12.59 -15.71
N ARG A 265 -2.13 13.35 -16.81
CA ARG A 265 -1.74 12.83 -18.11
C ARG A 265 -0.23 12.58 -18.16
N ARG A 266 0.17 11.42 -18.68
CA ARG A 266 1.55 11.10 -19.02
C ARG A 266 1.88 11.67 -20.41
N PRO A 267 3.11 12.14 -20.67
CA PRO A 267 3.61 12.23 -22.03
C PRO A 267 3.47 10.82 -22.61
N GLY A 268 2.87 10.69 -23.79
CA GLY A 268 2.68 9.39 -24.44
C GLY A 268 4.01 8.65 -24.60
N PRO A 269 3.98 7.39 -25.07
CA PRO A 269 5.23 6.68 -25.37
C PRO A 269 6.13 7.56 -26.25
N LEU A 270 7.41 7.63 -25.86
CA LEU A 270 8.48 8.24 -26.68
C LEU A 270 8.61 7.51 -28.01
#